data_AF-A0A961WBN6-F1
#
_entry.id   AF-A0A961WBN6-F1
#
_cell.length_a   1.000
_cell.length_b   1.000
_cell.length_c   1.000
_cell.angle_alpha   90.00
_cell.angle_beta   90.00
_cell.angle_gamma   90.00
#
_symmetry.space_group_name_H-M   'P 1'
#
loop_
_entity.id
_entity.type
_entity.pdbx_description
1 polymer ?
#
loop_
_entity_poly.entity_id
_entity_poly.type
_entity_poly.pdbx_seq_one_letter_code
_entity_poly.pdbx_strand_id
1 'polypeptide(L)'
;DKGYEVHPVNPGQAGKEILGRRVYASLAEVPAAIDMVDIFRPSAAVPGVVDEALALDPLPKVIWMQLTVRHDEAAAKAEAAGIKVVMNRCPKIEYARLSGEIGWNGVNSRVISSKKPILRTGFQSFGIRQR
;
A
#
# COMPACT_ATOMS: atom_id res chain seq x y z
N ASP A 1 10.80 1.84 -9.88
CA ASP A 1 9.56 2.48 -9.41
C ASP A 1 8.36 1.78 -10.04
N LYS A 2 7.18 1.76 -9.38
CA LYS A 2 5.95 1.14 -9.93
C LYS A 2 4.99 2.16 -10.53
N GLY A 3 5.39 3.43 -10.60
CA GLY A 3 4.61 4.52 -11.18
C GLY A 3 3.54 5.08 -10.25
N TYR A 4 3.61 4.79 -8.94
CA TYR A 4 2.72 5.40 -7.95
C TYR A 4 3.31 6.70 -7.43
N GLU A 5 2.46 7.71 -7.29
CA GLU A 5 2.78 8.87 -6.48
C GLU A 5 2.46 8.59 -5.02
N VAL A 6 3.46 8.72 -4.15
CA VAL A 6 3.35 8.35 -2.73
C VAL A 6 3.59 9.57 -1.87
N HIS A 7 2.59 9.92 -1.06
CA HIS A 7 2.63 11.02 -0.09
C HIS A 7 2.70 10.42 1.33
N PRO A 8 3.86 10.48 2.02
CA PRO A 8 3.95 10.01 3.39
C PRO A 8 3.20 10.94 4.34
N VAL A 9 2.37 10.38 5.21
CA VAL A 9 1.59 11.13 6.21
C VAL A 9 1.90 10.59 7.60
N ASN A 10 2.49 11.44 8.44
CA ASN A 10 2.84 11.11 9.82
C ASN A 10 3.04 12.40 10.64
N PRO A 11 2.13 12.72 11.59
CA PRO A 11 2.26 13.90 12.45
C PRO A 11 3.61 14.02 13.16
N GLY A 12 4.18 12.90 13.62
CA GLY A 12 5.46 12.87 14.35
C GLY A 12 6.70 13.08 13.47
N GLN A 13 6.54 13.08 12.15
CA GLN A 13 7.63 13.28 11.18
C GLN A 13 7.31 14.42 10.18
N ALA A 14 6.26 15.20 10.45
CA ALA A 14 5.82 16.28 9.56
C ALA A 14 6.97 17.25 9.25
N GLY A 15 7.07 17.65 7.98
CA GLY A 15 8.11 18.55 7.48
C GLY A 15 9.46 17.88 7.17
N LYS A 16 9.66 16.60 7.55
CA LYS A 16 10.84 15.82 7.14
C LYS A 16 10.63 15.21 5.75
N GLU A 17 11.64 14.48 5.30
CA GLU A 17 11.60 13.71 4.06
C GLU A 17 11.72 12.21 4.32
N ILE A 18 10.93 11.43 3.60
CA ILE A 18 11.06 9.98 3.50
C ILE A 18 11.21 9.65 2.02
N LEU A 19 12.33 9.04 1.63
CA LEU A 19 12.63 8.66 0.24
C LEU A 19 12.48 9.83 -0.75
N GLY A 20 12.92 11.02 -0.35
CA GLY A 20 12.83 12.24 -1.17
C GLY A 20 11.42 12.81 -1.32
N ARG A 21 10.46 12.38 -0.49
CA ARG A 21 9.09 12.90 -0.44
C ARG A 21 8.87 13.62 0.89
N ARG A 22 8.29 14.83 0.84
CA ARG A 22 7.87 15.58 2.03
C ARG A 22 6.81 14.81 2.81
N VAL A 23 6.97 14.77 4.14
CA VAL A 23 5.99 14.18 5.05
C VAL A 23 4.99 15.23 5.52
N TYR A 24 3.71 14.91 5.39
CA TYR A 24 2.59 15.74 5.85
C TYR A 24 2.10 15.33 7.22
N ALA A 25 1.49 16.23 7.98
CA ALA A 25 0.98 15.90 9.31
C ALA A 25 -0.39 15.20 9.24
N SER A 26 -1.21 15.52 8.24
CA SER A 26 -2.57 15.00 8.07
C SER A 26 -2.89 14.72 6.60
N LEU A 27 -3.98 13.99 6.33
CA LEU A 27 -4.42 13.75 4.95
C LEU A 27 -4.80 15.05 4.21
N ALA A 28 -5.35 16.03 4.93
CA ALA A 28 -5.81 17.30 4.36
C ALA A 28 -4.67 18.22 3.88
N GLU A 29 -3.44 18.02 4.36
CA GLU A 29 -2.28 18.80 3.94
C GLU A 29 -1.65 18.31 2.62
N VAL A 30 -2.07 17.15 2.12
CA VAL A 30 -1.56 16.61 0.85
C VAL A 30 -2.08 17.48 -0.30
N PRO A 31 -1.20 18.10 -1.12
CA PRO A 31 -1.59 19.07 -2.14
C PRO A 31 -2.08 18.40 -3.44
N ALA A 32 -2.75 17.25 -3.33
CA ALA A 32 -3.24 16.45 -4.44
C ALA A 32 -4.44 15.61 -4.00
N ALA A 33 -5.32 15.27 -4.94
CA ALA A 33 -6.41 14.35 -4.68
C ALA A 33 -5.84 12.95 -4.36
N ILE A 34 -6.26 12.38 -3.23
CA ILE A 34 -5.79 11.06 -2.79
C ILE A 34 -6.68 9.98 -3.38
N ASP A 35 -6.14 9.11 -4.22
CA ASP A 35 -6.89 7.96 -4.76
C ASP A 35 -7.05 6.82 -3.74
N MET A 36 -6.02 6.57 -2.92
CA MET A 36 -5.97 5.48 -1.96
C MET A 36 -5.25 5.91 -0.68
N VAL A 37 -5.85 5.60 0.47
CA VAL A 37 -5.22 5.77 1.80
C VAL A 37 -4.68 4.43 2.27
N ASP A 38 -3.35 4.28 2.36
CA ASP A 38 -2.67 3.06 2.82
C ASP A 38 -2.22 3.19 4.29
N ILE A 39 -2.86 2.42 5.17
CA ILE A 39 -2.76 2.57 6.62
C ILE A 39 -1.76 1.57 7.19
N PHE A 40 -0.60 2.08 7.63
CA PHE A 40 0.42 1.35 8.39
C PHE A 40 0.31 1.54 9.91
N ARG A 41 -0.67 2.34 10.38
CA ARG A 41 -0.91 2.57 11.81
C ARG A 41 -1.66 1.39 12.44
N PRO A 42 -1.51 1.15 13.76
CA PRO A 42 -2.23 0.09 14.46
C PRO A 42 -3.75 0.25 14.33
N SER A 43 -4.50 -0.85 14.43
CA SER A 43 -5.97 -0.87 14.25
C SER A 43 -6.71 0.17 15.10
N ALA A 44 -6.24 0.47 16.31
CA ALA A 44 -6.85 1.46 17.19
C ALA A 44 -6.82 2.90 16.63
N ALA A 45 -5.91 3.20 15.69
CA ALA A 45 -5.82 4.50 15.05
C ALA A 45 -6.68 4.60 13.77
N VAL A 46 -7.20 3.48 13.26
CA VAL A 46 -7.96 3.43 12.00
C VAL A 46 -9.20 4.33 12.05
N PRO A 47 -10.01 4.39 13.11
CA PRO A 47 -11.20 5.25 13.13
C PRO A 47 -10.88 6.71 12.81
N GLY A 48 -9.85 7.29 13.45
CA GLY A 48 -9.44 8.67 13.19
C GLY A 48 -8.92 8.88 11.76
N VAL A 49 -8.20 7.91 11.19
CA VAL A 49 -7.73 8.00 9.80
C VAL A 49 -8.88 7.90 8.81
N VAL A 50 -9.89 7.07 9.09
CA VAL A 50 -11.11 6.99 8.28
C VAL A 50 -11.89 8.29 8.35
N ASP A 51 -11.98 8.92 9.53
CA ASP A 51 -12.62 10.22 9.69
C ASP A 51 -11.92 11.32 8.90
N GLU A 52 -10.59 11.37 8.94
CA GLU A 52 -9.81 12.27 8.09
C GLU A 52 -10.06 12.01 6.60
N ALA A 53 -10.09 10.74 6.18
CA ALA A 53 -10.31 10.36 4.78
C ALA A 53 -11.71 10.75 4.29
N LEU A 54 -12.73 10.65 5.15
CA LEU A 54 -14.11 11.05 4.85
C LEU A 54 -14.32 12.57 4.81
N ALA A 55 -13.38 13.34 5.38
CA ALA A 55 -13.39 14.80 5.32
C ALA A 55 -12.73 15.37 4.05
N LEU A 56 -12.11 14.51 3.22
CA LEU A 56 -11.47 14.93 1.98
C LEU A 56 -12.51 15.20 0.88
N ASP A 57 -12.18 16.15 0.01
CA ASP A 57 -12.92 16.43 -1.22
C ASP A 57 -11.92 16.57 -2.39
N PRO A 58 -11.91 15.65 -3.38
CA PRO A 58 -12.79 14.48 -3.50
C PRO A 58 -12.46 13.37 -2.50
N LEU A 59 -13.45 12.54 -2.19
CA LEU A 59 -13.27 11.33 -1.39
C LEU A 59 -12.28 10.36 -2.05
N PRO A 60 -11.43 9.66 -1.27
CA PRO A 60 -10.57 8.62 -1.81
C PRO A 60 -11.40 7.43 -2.29
N LYS A 61 -10.91 6.75 -3.33
CA LYS A 61 -11.61 5.60 -3.91
C LYS A 61 -11.43 4.34 -3.06
N VAL A 62 -10.32 4.24 -2.34
CA VAL A 62 -9.93 3.05 -1.57
C VAL A 62 -9.31 3.43 -0.24
N ILE A 63 -9.71 2.74 0.83
CA ILE A 63 -8.96 2.66 2.09
C ILE A 63 -8.36 1.27 2.20
N TRP A 64 -7.05 1.21 2.39
CA TRP A 64 -6.28 -0.02 2.45
C TRP A 64 -5.63 -0.16 3.82
N MET A 65 -6.03 -1.16 4.58
CA MET A 65 -5.42 -1.49 5.88
C MET A 65 -4.39 -2.59 5.67
N GLN A 66 -3.14 -2.32 6.05
CA GLN A 66 -2.02 -3.24 5.89
C GLN A 66 -2.23 -4.57 6.65
N LEU A 67 -1.30 -5.50 6.44
CA LEU A 67 -1.25 -6.73 7.22
C LEU A 67 -1.35 -6.44 8.73
N THR A 68 -2.13 -7.26 9.42
CA THR A 68 -2.48 -7.17 10.85
C THR A 68 -3.31 -5.94 11.25
N VAL A 69 -3.63 -5.04 10.32
CA VAL A 69 -4.53 -3.91 10.55
C VAL A 69 -5.94 -4.26 10.06
N ARG A 70 -6.92 -4.20 10.98
CA ARG A 70 -8.34 -4.48 10.73
C ARG A 70 -9.20 -3.72 11.72
N HIS A 71 -10.25 -3.07 11.23
CA HIS A 71 -11.26 -2.42 12.06
C HIS A 71 -12.62 -2.40 11.37
N ASP A 72 -13.53 -3.29 11.80
CA ASP A 72 -14.75 -3.59 11.04
C ASP A 72 -15.77 -2.44 11.05
N GLU A 73 -15.93 -1.74 12.17
CA GLU A 73 -16.85 -0.60 12.26
C GLU A 73 -16.40 0.58 11.37
N ALA A 74 -15.12 0.93 11.42
CA ALA A 74 -14.53 1.96 10.56
C ALA A 74 -14.59 1.57 9.07
N ALA A 75 -14.43 0.29 8.75
CA ALA A 75 -14.64 -0.22 7.40
C ALA A 75 -16.09 0.00 6.94
N ALA A 76 -17.07 -0.40 7.74
CA ALA A 76 -18.49 -0.20 7.43
C ALA A 76 -18.84 1.28 7.25
N LYS A 77 -18.26 2.17 8.08
CA LYS A 77 -18.42 3.62 7.96
C LYS A 77 -17.89 4.15 6.62
N ALA A 78 -16.69 3.72 6.20
CA ALA A 78 -16.11 4.12 4.93
C ALA A 78 -16.90 3.56 3.73
N GLU A 79 -17.35 2.31 3.81
CA GLU A 79 -18.16 1.66 2.77
C GLU A 79 -19.51 2.34 2.59
N ALA A 80 -20.15 2.79 3.69
CA ALA A 80 -21.39 3.56 3.64
C ALA A 80 -21.24 4.91 2.91
N ALA A 81 -20.03 5.47 2.87
CA ALA A 81 -19.70 6.67 2.10
C ALA A 81 -19.27 6.38 0.64
N GLY A 82 -19.32 5.11 0.21
CA GLY A 82 -18.96 4.70 -1.16
C GLY A 82 -17.48 4.39 -1.37
N ILE A 83 -16.66 4.35 -0.31
CA ILE A 83 -15.23 4.03 -0.38
C ILE A 83 -15.04 2.52 -0.33
N LYS A 84 -14.20 1.96 -1.22
CA LYS A 84 -13.85 0.54 -1.14
C LYS A 84 -12.86 0.29 0.00
N VAL A 85 -13.09 -0.72 0.81
CA VAL A 85 -12.19 -1.06 1.91
C VAL A 85 -11.50 -2.40 1.67
N VAL A 86 -10.18 -2.42 1.87
CA VAL A 86 -9.36 -3.63 1.87
C VAL A 86 -8.71 -3.75 3.24
N MET A 87 -8.83 -4.90 3.90
CA MET A 87 -8.26 -5.14 5.22
C MET A 87 -7.31 -6.34 5.25
N ASN A 88 -6.28 -6.26 6.09
CA ASN A 88 -5.30 -7.33 6.29
C ASN A 88 -4.68 -7.85 4.98
N ARG A 89 -4.23 -6.91 4.14
CA ARG A 89 -3.53 -7.18 2.87
C ARG A 89 -2.38 -6.21 2.68
N CYS A 90 -1.32 -6.65 2.00
CA CYS A 90 -0.21 -5.75 1.64
C CYS A 90 -0.28 -5.48 0.13
N PRO A 91 -0.32 -4.21 -0.33
CA PRO A 91 -0.29 -3.87 -1.76
C PRO A 91 0.93 -4.45 -2.46
N LYS A 92 2.09 -4.55 -1.79
CA LYS A 92 3.29 -5.18 -2.36
C LYS A 92 3.06 -6.66 -2.68
N ILE A 93 2.45 -7.41 -1.75
CA ILE A 93 2.17 -8.84 -1.93
C ILE A 93 1.06 -9.03 -2.96
N GLU A 94 -0.01 -8.26 -2.90
CA GLU A 94 -1.12 -8.33 -3.87
C GLU A 94 -0.67 -7.94 -5.28
N TYR A 95 0.13 -6.88 -5.41
CA TYR A 95 0.73 -6.49 -6.69
C TYR A 95 1.56 -7.64 -7.24
N ALA A 96 2.46 -8.23 -6.45
CA ALA A 96 3.29 -9.34 -6.90
C ALA A 96 2.46 -10.59 -7.27
N ARG A 97 1.38 -10.86 -6.52
CA ARG A 97 0.45 -11.96 -6.79
C ARG A 97 -0.28 -11.78 -8.12
N LEU A 98 -0.76 -10.57 -8.40
CA LEU A 98 -1.60 -10.27 -9.56
C LEU A 98 -0.80 -9.97 -10.84
N SER A 99 0.42 -9.42 -10.72
CA SER A 99 1.33 -9.18 -11.84
C SER A 99 2.18 -10.39 -12.24
N GLY A 100 2.17 -11.45 -11.41
CA GLY A 100 3.00 -12.64 -11.60
C GLY A 100 4.44 -12.50 -11.07
N GLU A 101 4.82 -11.36 -10.51
CA GLU A 101 6.15 -11.13 -9.93
C GLU A 101 6.44 -12.01 -8.72
N ILE A 102 5.41 -12.51 -8.03
CA ILE A 102 5.59 -13.45 -6.93
C ILE A 102 6.30 -14.74 -7.40
N GLY A 103 6.11 -15.12 -8.68
CA GLY A 103 6.76 -16.25 -9.32
C GLY A 103 8.26 -16.08 -9.53
N TRP A 104 8.79 -14.85 -9.50
CA TRP A 104 10.23 -14.61 -9.55
C TRP A 104 10.96 -15.24 -8.36
N ASN A 105 10.30 -15.28 -7.20
CA ASN A 105 10.81 -15.92 -5.99
C ASN A 105 10.47 -17.42 -5.92
N GLY A 106 10.00 -18.02 -7.02
CA GLY A 106 9.67 -19.45 -7.12
C GLY A 106 8.25 -19.82 -6.69
N VAL A 107 7.45 -18.87 -6.19
CA VAL A 107 6.06 -19.13 -5.76
C VAL A 107 5.15 -19.28 -6.98
N ASN A 108 4.53 -20.46 -7.14
CA ASN A 108 3.63 -20.72 -8.27
C ASN A 108 4.25 -20.40 -9.65
N SER A 109 5.57 -20.58 -9.79
CA SER A 109 6.33 -20.27 -11.02
C SER A 109 6.03 -21.24 -12.17
N ARG A 110 5.35 -22.36 -11.89
CA ARG A 110 5.16 -23.51 -12.78
C ARG A 110 6.47 -24.11 -13.32
N VAL A 111 7.60 -23.79 -12.68
CA VAL A 111 8.94 -24.27 -13.07
C VAL A 111 9.62 -24.89 -11.85
N ILE A 112 9.96 -26.17 -11.97
CA ILE A 112 10.81 -26.89 -11.00
C ILE A 112 12.23 -26.91 -11.58
N SER A 113 13.22 -26.54 -10.78
CA SER A 113 14.63 -26.46 -11.20
C SER A 113 15.55 -26.74 -10.02
N SER A 114 16.66 -27.46 -10.27
CA SER A 114 17.75 -27.65 -9.30
C SER A 114 18.71 -26.46 -9.21
N LYS A 115 18.60 -25.48 -10.10
CA LYS A 115 19.44 -24.27 -10.13
C LYS A 115 18.91 -23.19 -9.19
N LYS A 116 19.79 -22.57 -8.41
CA LYS A 116 19.49 -21.43 -7.54
C LYS A 116 19.01 -20.22 -8.36
N PRO A 117 17.85 -19.61 -8.03
CA PRO A 117 17.45 -18.34 -8.63
C PRO A 117 18.48 -17.24 -8.33
N ILE A 118 18.83 -16.47 -9.35
CA ILE A 118 19.75 -15.33 -9.24
C ILE A 118 18.99 -14.02 -9.41
N LEU A 119 19.48 -12.97 -8.76
CA LEU A 119 18.94 -11.62 -8.93
C LEU A 119 19.22 -11.15 -10.36
N ARG A 120 18.17 -10.79 -11.08
CA ARG A 120 18.18 -10.19 -12.41
C ARG A 120 18.18 -8.67 -12.29
N THR A 121 18.35 -8.00 -13.42
CA THR A 121 18.23 -6.54 -13.54
C THR A 121 16.85 -6.07 -13.05
N GLY A 122 16.84 -5.09 -12.13
CA GLY A 122 15.62 -4.56 -11.51
C GLY A 122 15.54 -4.81 -10.01
N PHE A 123 14.42 -4.41 -9.40
CA PHE A 123 14.21 -4.53 -7.95
C PHE A 123 13.53 -5.87 -7.62
N GLN A 124 14.21 -6.71 -6.83
CA GLN A 124 13.69 -8.01 -6.34
C GLN A 124 13.20 -8.96 -7.45
N SER A 125 13.78 -8.89 -8.65
CA SER A 125 13.50 -9.81 -9.76
C SER A 125 14.48 -10.98 -9.72
N PHE A 126 14.01 -12.17 -9.38
CA PHE A 126 14.81 -13.40 -9.38
C PHE A 126 14.41 -14.34 -10.53
N GLY A 127 15.36 -15.12 -11.01
CA GLY A 127 15.04 -16.17 -11.98
C GLY A 127 16.18 -17.13 -12.26
N ILE A 128 15.86 -18.24 -12.93
CA ILE A 128 16.76 -19.37 -13.18
C ILE A 128 17.65 -19.15 -14.44
N ARG A 129 17.22 -18.26 -15.34
CA ARG A 129 17.96 -17.90 -16.56
C ARG A 129 18.34 -16.42 -16.49
N GLN A 130 19.56 -16.05 -16.86
CA GLN A 130 19.86 -14.66 -17.23
C GLN A 130 19.12 -14.40 -18.54
N ARG A 131 18.23 -13.42 -18.56
CA ARG A 131 17.77 -12.78 -19.80
C ARG A 131 18.49 -11.45 -19.86
#